data_AF-A0A2H1E5L9-F1
#
_entry.id   AF-A0A2H1E5L9-F1
#
_cell.length_a   1.000
_cell.length_b   1.000
_cell.length_c   1.000
_cell.angle_alpha   90.00
_cell.angle_beta   90.00
_cell.angle_gamma   90.00
#
_symmetry.space_group_name_H-M   'P 1'
#
loop_
_entity.id
_entity.type
_entity.pdbx_description
1 polymer ?
#
loop_
_entity_poly.entity_id
_entity_poly.type
_entity_poly.pdbx_seq_one_letter_code
_entity_poly.pdbx_strand_id
1 'polypeptide(L)'
;MSNTKQNQHSYYQLATTLLFLAGALIYCQGIVSLSRQSVWFEFMITIVVLLIAIPIFQKSENFKDVKRLIILETGFNIICLVAKVSPLEEGKWSMALDIAFSVFFIFQIGGFIGSQIKSKNWRCLPSSIALGIGLLFWNAHGSGTSITVHNELQFWGGNTPKALQFVYLFWLLNLLFVEYRSLLPKLTLASVHLASFIIAFSSEEFFHARILTASHLVILNGIVIYKLQDWQGYDFSSISIFKKMKENTQYATFVATLFNILTIGALLLYIITDLKITK
;
A
#
# COMPACT_ATOMS: atom_id res chain seq x y z
N MET A 1 33.38 -19.55 -11.09
CA MET A 1 33.24 -18.62 -9.94
C MET A 1 33.29 -19.48 -8.69
N SER A 2 34.20 -19.26 -7.73
CA SER A 2 34.33 -20.17 -6.57
C SER A 2 33.07 -20.12 -5.68
N ASN A 3 32.66 -21.27 -5.11
CA ASN A 3 31.49 -21.37 -4.22
C ASN A 3 31.50 -20.32 -3.10
N THR A 4 32.68 -19.92 -2.62
CA THR A 4 32.86 -18.88 -1.60
C THR A 4 32.38 -17.50 -2.06
N LYS A 5 32.66 -17.10 -3.31
CA LYS A 5 32.23 -15.80 -3.86
C LYS A 5 30.72 -15.75 -4.10
N GLN A 6 30.13 -16.87 -4.54
CA GLN A 6 28.68 -16.97 -4.74
C GLN A 6 27.92 -16.90 -3.41
N ASN A 7 28.45 -17.53 -2.36
CA ASN A 7 27.87 -17.45 -1.02
C ASN A 7 27.96 -16.03 -0.44
N GLN A 8 29.13 -15.37 -0.53
CA GLN A 8 29.30 -13.99 -0.07
C GLN A 8 28.34 -13.01 -0.76
N HIS A 9 28.10 -13.19 -2.06
CA HIS A 9 27.16 -12.39 -2.83
C HIS A 9 25.71 -12.56 -2.35
N SER A 10 25.28 -13.81 -2.12
CA SER A 10 23.95 -14.12 -1.58
C SER A 10 23.74 -13.52 -0.17
N TYR A 11 24.76 -13.58 0.70
CA TYR A 11 24.69 -12.97 2.02
C TYR A 11 24.56 -11.44 1.96
N TYR A 12 25.32 -10.78 1.09
CA TYR A 12 25.21 -9.33 0.88
C TYR A 12 23.80 -8.93 0.40
N GLN A 13 23.27 -9.66 -0.58
CA GLN A 13 21.92 -9.48 -1.13
C GLN A 13 20.83 -9.58 -0.05
N LEU A 14 20.89 -10.63 0.76
CA LEU A 14 19.93 -10.83 1.86
C LEU A 14 20.09 -9.77 2.94
N ALA A 15 21.32 -9.50 3.40
CA ALA A 15 21.59 -8.53 4.45
C ALA A 15 21.14 -7.12 4.07
N THR A 16 21.45 -6.66 2.85
CA THR A 16 21.01 -5.34 2.37
C THR A 16 19.49 -5.27 2.21
N THR A 17 18.83 -6.35 1.75
CA THR A 17 17.36 -6.41 1.68
C THR A 17 16.72 -6.29 3.07
N LEU A 18 17.25 -7.04 4.06
CA LEU A 18 16.73 -7.03 5.43
C LEU A 18 16.97 -5.67 6.12
N LEU A 19 18.16 -5.09 5.95
CA LEU A 19 18.48 -3.76 6.48
C LEU A 19 17.58 -2.68 5.87
N PHE A 20 17.36 -2.74 4.55
CA PHE A 20 16.48 -1.81 3.86
C PHE A 20 15.03 -1.95 4.31
N LEU A 21 14.53 -3.18 4.48
CA LEU A 21 13.21 -3.46 5.05
C LEU A 21 13.09 -2.94 6.49
N ALA A 22 14.09 -3.18 7.33
CA ALA A 22 14.11 -2.70 8.72
C ALA A 22 14.09 -1.17 8.78
N GLY A 23 14.87 -0.49 7.95
CA GLY A 23 14.83 0.96 7.83
C GLY A 23 13.46 1.48 7.38
N ALA A 24 12.83 0.81 6.41
CA ALA A 24 11.49 1.16 5.96
C ALA A 24 10.42 0.94 7.05
N LEU A 25 10.53 -0.13 7.86
CA LEU A 25 9.65 -0.39 9.00
C LEU A 25 9.77 0.71 10.06
N ILE A 26 11.00 1.07 10.45
CA ILE A 26 11.26 2.14 11.42
C ILE A 26 10.67 3.46 10.92
N TYR A 27 10.89 3.78 9.64
CA TYR A 27 10.35 4.99 9.03
C TYR A 27 8.82 5.01 9.04
N CYS A 28 8.17 3.94 8.57
CA CYS A 28 6.71 3.83 8.54
C CYS A 28 6.11 3.90 9.95
N GLN A 29 6.72 3.24 10.93
CA GLN A 29 6.31 3.32 12.33
C GLN A 29 6.42 4.75 12.86
N GLY A 30 7.51 5.45 12.57
CA GLY A 30 7.69 6.85 12.96
C GLY A 30 6.59 7.76 12.40
N ILE A 31 6.24 7.60 11.11
CA ILE A 31 5.16 8.35 10.46
C ILE A 31 3.81 8.14 11.17
N VAL A 32 3.43 6.88 11.43
CA VAL A 32 2.16 6.55 12.11
C VAL A 32 2.17 7.02 13.57
N SER A 33 3.29 6.85 14.28
CA SER A 33 3.40 7.32 15.66
C SER A 33 3.29 8.85 15.76
N LEU A 34 3.88 9.60 14.83
CA LEU A 34 3.77 11.06 14.80
C LEU A 34 2.33 11.52 14.48
N SER A 35 1.66 10.90 13.49
CA SER A 35 0.29 11.29 13.12
C SER A 35 -0.72 11.10 14.24
N ARG A 36 -0.49 10.09 15.10
CA ARG A 36 -1.33 9.83 16.28
C ARG A 36 -1.15 10.86 17.39
N GLN A 37 0.06 11.42 17.57
CA GLN A 37 0.32 12.38 18.65
C GLN A 37 -0.52 13.65 18.53
N SER A 38 -0.71 14.16 17.32
CA SER A 38 -1.52 15.36 17.08
C SER A 38 -1.88 15.49 15.61
N VAL A 39 -3.05 16.07 15.34
CA VAL A 39 -3.45 16.51 13.99
C VAL A 39 -2.40 17.44 13.37
N TRP A 40 -1.73 18.25 14.19
CA TRP A 40 -0.65 19.12 13.70
C TRP A 40 0.52 18.33 13.12
N PHE A 41 0.93 17.22 13.75
CA PHE A 41 1.99 16.37 13.21
C PHE A 41 1.53 15.70 11.92
N GLU A 42 0.29 15.22 11.85
CA GLU A 42 -0.27 14.65 10.62
C GLU A 42 -0.34 15.68 9.48
N PHE A 43 -0.66 16.93 9.79
CA PHE A 43 -0.62 18.02 8.82
C PHE A 43 0.81 18.29 8.32
N MET A 44 1.79 18.31 9.23
CA MET A 44 3.20 18.54 8.87
C MET A 44 3.73 17.44 7.94
N ILE A 45 3.46 16.17 8.26
CA ILE A 45 3.92 15.05 7.43
C ILE A 45 3.17 15.01 6.09
N THR A 46 1.88 15.32 6.05
CA THR A 46 1.07 15.25 4.81
C THR A 46 1.35 16.41 3.87
N ILE A 47 1.38 17.64 4.39
CA ILE A 47 1.42 18.87 3.58
C ILE A 47 2.83 19.44 3.53
N VAL A 48 3.44 19.70 4.70
CA VAL A 48 4.72 20.43 4.75
C VAL A 48 5.86 19.62 4.16
N VAL A 49 5.97 18.33 4.51
CA VAL A 49 6.99 17.44 3.91
C VAL A 49 6.81 17.36 2.39
N LEU A 50 5.58 17.25 1.89
CA LEU A 50 5.33 17.22 0.45
C LEU A 50 5.77 18.53 -0.23
N LEU A 51 5.42 19.69 0.34
CA LEU A 51 5.80 20.99 -0.21
C LEU A 51 7.32 21.19 -0.24
N ILE A 52 8.03 20.71 0.79
CA ILE A 52 9.51 20.74 0.83
C ILE A 52 10.11 19.76 -0.19
N ALA A 53 9.46 18.61 -0.41
CA ALA A 53 9.97 17.57 -1.29
C ALA A 53 9.78 17.87 -2.78
N ILE A 54 8.70 18.57 -3.17
CA ILE A 54 8.38 18.87 -4.59
C ILE A 54 9.55 19.51 -5.35
N PRO A 55 10.24 20.54 -4.83
CA PRO A 55 11.41 21.14 -5.48
C PRO A 55 12.59 20.18 -5.68
N ILE A 56 12.68 19.13 -4.87
CA ILE A 56 13.80 18.18 -4.84
C ILE A 56 13.51 16.97 -5.75
N PHE A 57 12.27 16.82 -6.23
CA PHE A 57 11.90 15.66 -7.02
C PHE A 57 12.75 15.52 -8.29
N GLN A 58 13.36 14.36 -8.42
CA GLN A 58 14.10 13.98 -9.60
C GLN A 58 13.11 13.63 -10.71
N LYS A 59 13.15 14.37 -11.82
CA LYS A 59 12.31 14.12 -13.00
C LYS A 59 12.80 12.85 -13.68
N SER A 60 12.20 11.71 -13.35
CA SER A 60 12.38 10.44 -14.05
C SER A 60 11.32 10.22 -15.13
N GLU A 61 11.52 9.26 -16.02
CA GLU A 61 10.57 8.90 -17.09
C GLU A 61 9.13 8.66 -16.58
N ASN A 62 8.99 8.19 -15.32
CA ASN A 62 7.71 7.88 -14.68
C ASN A 62 7.14 9.02 -13.80
N PHE A 63 7.65 10.25 -13.93
CA PHE A 63 7.24 11.37 -13.09
C PHE A 63 5.74 11.68 -13.19
N LYS A 64 5.10 11.44 -14.35
CA LYS A 64 3.65 11.65 -14.52
C LYS A 64 2.82 10.71 -13.65
N ASP A 65 3.18 9.43 -13.58
CA ASP A 65 2.46 8.45 -12.76
C ASP A 65 2.69 8.68 -11.27
N VAL A 66 3.93 9.03 -10.89
CA VAL A 66 4.28 9.43 -9.52
C VAL A 66 3.47 10.67 -9.10
N LYS A 67 3.38 11.69 -9.97
CA LYS A 67 2.58 12.89 -9.71
C LYS A 67 1.10 12.58 -9.50
N ARG A 68 0.52 11.71 -10.33
CA ARG A 68 -0.88 11.28 -10.18
C ARG A 68 -1.11 10.63 -8.81
N LEU A 69 -0.21 9.73 -8.42
CA LEU A 69 -0.32 9.01 -7.15
C LEU A 69 -0.19 9.95 -5.95
N ILE A 70 0.78 10.89 -5.99
CA ILE A 70 0.94 11.93 -4.97
C ILE A 70 -0.33 12.75 -4.81
N ILE A 71 -0.95 13.23 -5.90
CA ILE A 71 -2.17 14.04 -5.82
C ILE A 71 -3.30 13.25 -5.16
N LEU A 72 -3.49 12.00 -5.58
CA LEU A 72 -4.58 11.16 -5.09
C LEU A 72 -4.40 10.81 -3.61
N GLU A 73 -3.20 10.37 -3.21
CA GLU A 73 -2.93 10.00 -1.81
C GLU A 73 -2.88 11.23 -0.88
N THR A 74 -2.40 12.38 -1.37
CA THR A 74 -2.50 13.64 -0.62
C THR A 74 -3.95 14.06 -0.42
N GLY A 75 -4.79 13.91 -1.46
CA GLY A 75 -6.22 14.16 -1.35
C GLY A 75 -6.88 13.30 -0.27
N PHE A 76 -6.52 12.02 -0.20
CA PHE A 76 -6.99 11.14 0.88
C PHE A 76 -6.55 11.60 2.27
N ASN A 77 -5.26 11.87 2.44
CA ASN A 77 -4.75 12.32 3.74
C ASN A 77 -5.36 13.66 4.16
N ILE A 78 -5.73 14.53 3.22
CA ILE A 78 -6.51 15.74 3.52
C ILE A 78 -7.91 15.37 4.03
N ILE A 79 -8.60 14.39 3.43
CA ILE A 79 -9.89 13.91 3.95
C ILE A 79 -9.72 13.35 5.37
N CYS A 80 -8.63 12.62 5.64
CA CYS A 80 -8.31 12.14 6.99
C CYS A 80 -8.09 13.30 7.99
N LEU A 81 -7.35 14.33 7.61
CA LEU A 81 -7.16 15.53 8.42
C LEU A 81 -8.48 16.25 8.71
N VAL A 82 -9.36 16.38 7.70
CA VAL A 82 -10.70 16.93 7.88
C VAL A 82 -11.49 16.08 8.87
N ALA A 83 -11.46 14.75 8.75
CA ALA A 83 -12.11 13.86 9.70
C ALA A 83 -11.64 14.12 11.13
N LYS A 84 -10.33 14.28 11.33
CA LYS A 84 -9.71 14.53 12.64
C LYS A 84 -10.08 15.84 13.33
N VAL A 85 -10.58 16.83 12.59
CA VAL A 85 -11.01 18.13 13.14
C VAL A 85 -12.53 18.33 13.07
N SER A 86 -13.25 17.41 12.44
CA SER A 86 -14.70 17.54 12.24
C SER A 86 -15.47 17.11 13.50
N PRO A 87 -16.61 17.75 13.81
CA PRO A 87 -17.49 17.30 14.89
C PRO A 87 -18.30 16.08 14.44
N LEU A 88 -17.68 14.89 14.47
CA LEU A 88 -18.27 13.65 13.96
C LEU A 88 -19.56 13.24 14.69
N GLU A 89 -19.72 13.67 15.95
CA GLU A 89 -20.91 13.44 16.78
C GLU A 89 -22.19 14.05 16.18
N GLU A 90 -22.08 15.07 15.31
CA GLU A 90 -23.22 15.71 14.65
C GLU A 90 -23.82 14.86 13.50
N GLY A 91 -23.26 13.68 13.21
CA GLY A 91 -23.75 12.68 12.24
C GLY A 91 -23.60 13.09 10.77
N LYS A 92 -23.90 14.35 10.42
CA LYS A 92 -23.77 14.89 9.05
C LYS A 92 -22.33 14.82 8.53
N TRP A 93 -21.36 15.14 9.38
CA TRP A 93 -19.94 15.04 9.04
C TRP A 93 -19.49 13.61 8.81
N SER A 94 -19.94 12.68 9.66
CA SER A 94 -19.63 11.24 9.50
C SER A 94 -20.13 10.73 8.15
N MET A 95 -21.39 11.04 7.78
CA MET A 95 -21.96 10.67 6.47
C MET A 95 -21.21 11.29 5.29
N ALA A 96 -20.87 12.58 5.37
CA ALA A 96 -20.11 13.26 4.31
C ALA A 96 -18.73 12.63 4.10
N LEU A 97 -18.05 12.27 5.20
CA LEU A 97 -16.75 11.59 5.16
C LEU A 97 -16.85 10.16 4.64
N ASP A 98 -17.88 9.40 5.01
CA ASP A 98 -18.10 8.05 4.49
C ASP A 98 -18.24 8.05 2.96
N ILE A 99 -18.99 9.02 2.42
CA ILE A 99 -19.12 9.23 0.97
C ILE A 99 -17.77 9.61 0.38
N ALA A 100 -17.03 10.53 0.99
CA ALA A 100 -15.71 10.96 0.50
C ALA A 100 -14.72 9.78 0.45
N PHE A 101 -14.67 8.94 1.49
CA PHE A 101 -13.84 7.74 1.53
C PHE A 101 -14.29 6.70 0.50
N SER A 102 -15.59 6.51 0.33
CA SER A 102 -16.13 5.60 -0.69
C SER A 102 -15.73 6.03 -2.10
N VAL A 103 -15.92 7.30 -2.42
CA VAL A 103 -15.52 7.89 -3.69
C VAL A 103 -14.02 7.72 -3.91
N PHE A 104 -13.20 7.99 -2.89
CA PHE A 104 -11.77 7.77 -2.95
C PHE A 104 -11.41 6.32 -3.29
N PHE A 105 -11.94 5.33 -2.56
CA PHE A 105 -11.63 3.92 -2.79
C PHE A 105 -12.11 3.45 -4.17
N ILE A 106 -13.26 3.93 -4.65
CA ILE A 106 -13.74 3.66 -6.01
C ILE A 106 -12.75 4.19 -7.04
N PHE A 107 -12.27 5.43 -6.89
CA PHE A 107 -11.28 6.00 -7.82
C PHE A 107 -9.93 5.29 -7.72
N GLN A 108 -9.50 4.89 -6.53
CA GLN A 108 -8.24 4.17 -6.33
C GLN A 108 -8.27 2.81 -7.02
N ILE A 109 -9.29 1.99 -6.74
CA ILE A 109 -9.44 0.66 -7.32
C ILE A 109 -9.73 0.75 -8.82
N GLY A 110 -10.63 1.65 -9.23
CA GLY A 110 -10.91 1.91 -10.64
C GLY A 110 -9.67 2.38 -11.40
N GLY A 111 -8.79 3.14 -10.75
CA GLY A 111 -7.50 3.55 -11.28
C GLY A 111 -6.57 2.36 -11.55
N PHE A 112 -6.47 1.42 -10.60
CA PHE A 112 -5.70 0.18 -10.79
C PHE A 112 -6.29 -0.72 -11.87
N ILE A 113 -7.60 -0.96 -11.84
CA ILE A 113 -8.31 -1.76 -12.86
C ILE A 113 -8.12 -1.14 -14.26
N GLY A 114 -8.32 0.17 -14.39
CA GLY A 114 -8.12 0.89 -15.65
C GLY A 114 -6.67 0.82 -16.16
N SER A 115 -5.69 0.92 -15.25
CA SER A 115 -4.27 0.73 -15.58
C SER A 115 -3.99 -0.68 -16.09
N GLN A 116 -4.53 -1.70 -15.41
CA GLN A 116 -4.37 -3.11 -15.78
C GLN A 116 -5.00 -3.43 -17.13
N ILE A 117 -6.20 -2.90 -17.41
CA ILE A 117 -6.86 -3.05 -18.71
C ILE A 117 -6.04 -2.36 -19.81
N LYS A 118 -5.61 -1.11 -19.60
CA LYS A 118 -4.83 -0.34 -20.59
C LYS A 118 -3.49 -1.01 -20.90
N SER A 119 -2.83 -1.57 -19.89
CA SER A 119 -1.56 -2.28 -20.03
C SER A 119 -1.72 -3.75 -20.49
N LYS A 120 -2.96 -4.22 -20.69
CA LYS A 120 -3.29 -5.63 -20.99
C LYS A 120 -2.76 -6.61 -19.95
N ASN A 121 -2.59 -6.17 -18.69
CA ASN A 121 -2.15 -7.00 -17.58
C ASN A 121 -3.34 -7.71 -16.91
N TRP A 122 -3.97 -8.62 -17.66
CA TRP A 122 -5.17 -9.35 -17.22
C TRP A 122 -4.94 -10.25 -16.00
N ARG A 123 -3.67 -10.57 -15.68
CA ARG A 123 -3.32 -11.51 -14.62
C ARG A 123 -3.56 -10.97 -13.21
N CYS A 124 -3.46 -9.65 -13.04
CA CYS A 124 -3.69 -9.01 -11.74
C CYS A 124 -5.13 -8.56 -11.54
N LEU A 125 -5.91 -8.49 -12.63
CA LEU A 125 -7.27 -7.96 -12.64
C LEU A 125 -8.23 -8.67 -11.66
N PRO A 126 -8.26 -10.02 -11.54
CA PRO A 126 -9.17 -10.69 -10.62
C PRO A 126 -8.96 -10.26 -9.16
N SER A 127 -7.70 -10.16 -8.71
CA SER A 127 -7.40 -9.69 -7.35
C SER A 127 -7.83 -8.24 -7.12
N SER A 128 -7.69 -7.35 -8.11
CA SER A 128 -8.14 -5.96 -8.02
C SER A 128 -9.65 -5.85 -7.90
N ILE A 129 -10.40 -6.65 -8.68
CA ILE A 129 -11.86 -6.72 -8.61
C ILE A 129 -12.29 -7.27 -7.25
N ALA A 130 -11.65 -8.33 -6.76
CA ALA A 130 -11.95 -8.92 -5.46
C ALA A 130 -11.73 -7.93 -4.31
N LEU A 131 -10.64 -7.14 -4.34
CA LEU A 131 -10.43 -6.06 -3.38
C LEU A 131 -11.54 -4.99 -3.47
N GLY A 132 -11.97 -4.63 -4.69
CA GLY A 132 -13.11 -3.75 -4.94
C GLY A 132 -14.40 -4.23 -4.30
N ILE A 133 -14.75 -5.49 -4.51
CA ILE A 133 -15.94 -6.10 -3.91
C ILE A 133 -15.83 -6.09 -2.38
N GLY A 134 -14.67 -6.45 -1.82
CA GLY A 134 -14.44 -6.46 -0.38
C GLY A 134 -14.61 -5.08 0.26
N LEU A 135 -14.10 -4.03 -0.39
CA LEU A 135 -14.25 -2.65 0.08
C LEU A 135 -15.69 -2.15 0.00
N LEU A 136 -16.42 -2.47 -1.09
CA LEU A 136 -17.84 -2.14 -1.21
C LEU A 136 -18.69 -2.88 -0.18
N PHE A 137 -18.37 -4.15 0.08
CA PHE A 137 -19.06 -4.95 1.09
C PHE A 137 -18.85 -4.37 2.49
N TRP A 138 -17.62 -3.97 2.83
CA TRP A 138 -17.32 -3.34 4.12
C TRP A 138 -18.05 -2.01 4.30
N ASN A 139 -18.03 -1.15 3.27
CA ASN A 139 -18.78 0.11 3.29
C ASN A 139 -20.29 -0.10 3.48
N ALA A 140 -20.89 -1.09 2.81
CA ALA A 140 -22.32 -1.35 2.89
C ALA A 140 -22.80 -1.83 4.27
N HIS A 141 -21.92 -2.42 5.08
CA HIS A 141 -22.21 -2.92 6.43
C HIS A 141 -21.64 -2.01 7.53
N GLY A 142 -21.13 -0.84 7.17
CA GLY A 142 -20.51 0.07 8.11
C GLY A 142 -21.47 0.89 8.95
N SER A 143 -20.99 1.37 10.09
CA SER A 143 -21.75 2.23 11.03
C SER A 143 -21.24 3.68 11.11
N GLY A 144 -20.39 4.07 10.16
CA GLY A 144 -19.92 5.44 9.95
C GLY A 144 -18.52 5.76 10.47
N THR A 145 -17.92 6.82 9.91
CA THR A 145 -16.57 7.27 10.28
C THR A 145 -16.51 7.77 11.73
N SER A 146 -15.48 7.34 12.47
CA SER A 146 -15.21 7.75 13.86
C SER A 146 -13.72 7.86 14.16
N ILE A 147 -13.36 8.46 15.30
CA ILE A 147 -11.99 8.57 15.79
C ILE A 147 -11.91 7.97 17.18
N THR A 148 -10.90 7.12 17.41
CA THR A 148 -10.70 6.50 18.72
C THR A 148 -10.05 7.47 19.71
N VAL A 149 -10.04 7.10 21.00
CA VAL A 149 -9.31 7.84 22.05
C VAL A 149 -7.80 7.93 21.80
N HIS A 150 -7.25 7.09 20.91
CA HIS A 150 -5.84 7.11 20.51
C HIS A 150 -5.60 7.88 19.20
N ASN A 151 -6.58 8.68 18.76
CA ASN A 151 -6.53 9.46 17.52
C ASN A 151 -6.38 8.60 16.25
N GLU A 152 -6.93 7.39 16.31
CA GLU A 152 -6.94 6.45 15.19
C GLU A 152 -8.22 6.65 14.37
N LEU A 153 -8.07 6.77 13.06
CA LEU A 153 -9.20 7.01 12.16
C LEU A 153 -9.84 5.69 11.74
N GLN A 154 -11.11 5.52 12.11
CA GLN A 154 -11.92 4.35 11.80
C GLN A 154 -12.90 4.69 10.67
N PHE A 155 -12.82 3.93 9.58
CA PHE A 155 -13.75 4.08 8.47
C PHE A 155 -14.95 3.17 8.70
N TRP A 156 -16.15 3.67 8.43
CA TRP A 156 -17.34 2.80 8.35
C TRP A 156 -17.55 1.91 9.59
N GLY A 157 -17.32 2.44 10.78
CA GLY A 157 -17.65 1.80 12.06
C GLY A 157 -16.50 1.14 12.81
N GLY A 158 -15.31 1.03 12.23
CA GLY A 158 -14.19 0.39 12.92
C GLY A 158 -12.95 0.16 12.06
N ASN A 159 -12.04 -0.65 12.58
CA ASN A 159 -10.83 -1.02 11.83
C ASN A 159 -11.24 -1.94 10.68
N THR A 160 -10.45 -1.94 9.61
CA THR A 160 -10.67 -2.83 8.48
C THR A 160 -10.71 -4.29 8.96
N PRO A 161 -11.75 -5.07 8.59
CA PRO A 161 -11.85 -6.47 8.99
C PRO A 161 -10.59 -7.24 8.60
N LYS A 162 -10.08 -8.11 9.49
CA LYS A 162 -8.81 -8.83 9.27
C LYS A 162 -8.80 -9.63 7.96
N ALA A 163 -9.92 -10.24 7.59
CA ALA A 163 -10.04 -10.94 6.32
C ALA A 163 -9.86 -9.99 5.11
N LEU A 164 -10.41 -8.77 5.15
CA LEU A 164 -10.20 -7.74 4.14
C LEU A 164 -8.74 -7.22 4.12
N GLN A 165 -8.07 -7.16 5.27
CA GLN A 165 -6.62 -6.87 5.32
C GLN A 165 -5.80 -7.95 4.58
N PHE A 166 -6.18 -9.23 4.68
CA PHE A 166 -5.55 -10.31 3.90
C PHE A 166 -5.88 -10.26 2.40
N VAL A 167 -7.12 -9.92 2.03
CA VAL A 167 -7.48 -9.64 0.63
C VAL A 167 -6.55 -8.57 0.06
N TYR A 168 -6.34 -7.48 0.81
CA TYR A 168 -5.40 -6.43 0.43
C TYR A 168 -3.96 -6.94 0.31
N LEU A 169 -3.48 -7.76 1.26
CA LEU A 169 -2.13 -8.32 1.23
C LEU A 169 -1.87 -9.12 -0.06
N PHE A 170 -2.77 -10.05 -0.39
CA PHE A 170 -2.60 -10.90 -1.57
C PHE A 170 -2.70 -10.10 -2.86
N TRP A 171 -3.59 -9.10 -2.91
CA TRP A 171 -3.63 -8.13 -4.00
C TRP A 171 -2.31 -7.36 -4.14
N LEU A 172 -1.77 -6.83 -3.03
CA LEU A 172 -0.51 -6.08 -3.02
C LEU A 172 0.66 -6.95 -3.50
N LEU A 173 0.76 -8.20 -3.02
CA LEU A 173 1.79 -9.14 -3.46
C LEU A 173 1.66 -9.44 -4.96
N ASN A 174 0.44 -9.59 -5.46
CA ASN A 174 0.20 -9.78 -6.90
C ASN A 174 0.70 -8.57 -7.70
N LEU A 175 0.41 -7.34 -7.27
CA LEU A 175 0.94 -6.14 -7.91
C LEU A 175 2.47 -6.12 -7.91
N LEU A 176 3.11 -6.31 -6.75
CA LEU A 176 4.56 -6.20 -6.59
C LEU A 176 5.32 -7.23 -7.42
N PHE A 177 4.83 -8.48 -7.48
CA PHE A 177 5.55 -9.59 -8.09
C PHE A 177 5.13 -9.91 -9.53
N VAL A 178 3.96 -9.46 -9.98
CA VAL A 178 3.44 -9.74 -11.33
C VAL A 178 3.35 -8.47 -12.17
N GLU A 179 2.68 -7.42 -11.68
CA GLU A 179 2.55 -6.16 -12.42
C GLU A 179 3.88 -5.40 -12.48
N TYR A 180 4.53 -5.25 -11.33
CA TYR A 180 5.83 -4.59 -11.21
C TYR A 180 7.02 -5.54 -11.40
N ARG A 181 6.81 -6.69 -12.05
CA ARG A 181 7.87 -7.70 -12.26
C ARG A 181 9.10 -7.16 -12.98
N SER A 182 8.99 -6.08 -13.76
CA SER A 182 10.12 -5.45 -14.46
C SER A 182 11.18 -4.89 -13.48
N LEU A 183 10.77 -4.57 -12.25
CA LEU A 183 11.64 -4.09 -11.19
C LEU A 183 12.38 -5.21 -10.46
N LEU A 184 11.98 -6.47 -10.65
CA LEU A 184 12.75 -7.60 -10.12
C LEU A 184 14.12 -7.69 -10.81
N PRO A 185 15.16 -8.24 -10.17
CA PRO A 185 15.20 -8.81 -8.82
C PRO A 185 15.34 -7.77 -7.70
N LYS A 186 15.35 -6.46 -8.02
CA LYS A 186 15.42 -5.38 -7.03
C LYS A 186 14.14 -5.39 -6.19
N LEU A 187 14.30 -5.54 -4.89
CA LEU A 187 13.20 -5.64 -3.93
C LEU A 187 12.94 -4.33 -3.19
N THR A 188 13.60 -3.23 -3.51
CA THR A 188 13.41 -1.96 -2.80
C THR A 188 11.94 -1.53 -2.78
N LEU A 189 11.26 -1.56 -3.94
CA LEU A 189 9.82 -1.25 -4.02
C LEU A 189 8.97 -2.24 -3.20
N ALA A 190 9.28 -3.54 -3.27
CA ALA A 190 8.55 -4.54 -2.52
C ALA A 190 8.74 -4.36 -1.00
N SER A 191 9.97 -4.13 -0.55
CA SER A 191 10.33 -3.94 0.86
C SER A 191 9.62 -2.75 1.48
N VAL A 192 9.57 -1.60 0.80
CA VAL A 192 8.88 -0.41 1.35
C VAL A 192 7.37 -0.61 1.46
N HIS A 193 6.74 -1.23 0.45
CA HIS A 193 5.30 -1.47 0.48
C HIS A 193 4.91 -2.58 1.46
N LEU A 194 5.77 -3.60 1.64
CA LEU A 194 5.59 -4.59 2.69
C LEU A 194 5.79 -3.99 4.08
N ALA A 195 6.77 -3.10 4.27
CA ALA A 195 6.94 -2.38 5.53
C ALA A 195 5.68 -1.56 5.87
N SER A 196 5.19 -0.78 4.91
CA SER A 196 3.95 -0.01 5.06
C SER A 196 2.74 -0.90 5.37
N PHE A 197 2.61 -2.06 4.71
CA PHE A 197 1.58 -3.04 5.03
C PHE A 197 1.73 -3.60 6.45
N ILE A 198 2.93 -4.02 6.86
CA ILE A 198 3.17 -4.61 8.19
C ILE A 198 2.78 -3.62 9.30
N ILE A 199 3.23 -2.37 9.19
CA ILE A 199 2.87 -1.31 10.15
C ILE A 199 1.35 -1.08 10.17
N ALA A 200 0.72 -0.99 9.01
CA ALA A 200 -0.73 -0.85 8.91
C ALA A 200 -1.49 -2.05 9.50
N PHE A 201 -1.03 -3.27 9.26
CA PHE A 201 -1.63 -4.51 9.74
C PHE A 201 -1.56 -4.64 11.27
N SER A 202 -0.49 -4.12 11.87
CA SER A 202 -0.35 -4.00 13.33
C SER A 202 -1.05 -2.79 13.92
N SER A 203 -1.61 -1.90 13.09
CA SER A 203 -2.33 -0.72 13.54
C SER A 203 -3.82 -0.99 13.66
N GLU A 204 -4.49 -0.23 14.53
CA GLU A 204 -5.95 -0.23 14.59
C GLU A 204 -6.59 0.71 13.55
N GLU A 205 -5.86 1.22 12.56
CA GLU A 205 -6.37 2.12 11.51
C GLU A 205 -5.83 1.74 10.12
N PHE A 206 -6.00 0.47 9.74
CA PHE A 206 -5.28 -0.16 8.64
C PHE A 206 -5.14 0.70 7.37
N PHE A 207 -6.25 1.16 6.76
CA PHE A 207 -6.15 1.94 5.51
C PHE A 207 -5.56 3.34 5.71
N HIS A 208 -5.81 3.99 6.84
CA HIS A 208 -5.23 5.30 7.13
C HIS A 208 -3.72 5.17 7.25
N ALA A 209 -3.24 4.29 8.12
CA ALA A 209 -1.81 4.01 8.28
C ALA A 209 -1.17 3.57 6.96
N ARG A 210 -1.84 2.71 6.18
CA ARG A 210 -1.33 2.21 4.90
C ARG A 210 -1.17 3.32 3.87
N ILE A 211 -2.19 4.16 3.67
CA ILE A 211 -2.16 5.22 2.64
C ILE A 211 -1.24 6.37 3.07
N LEU A 212 -1.26 6.75 4.36
CA LEU A 212 -0.35 7.73 4.90
C LEU A 212 1.11 7.31 4.66
N THR A 213 1.49 6.10 5.07
CA THR A 213 2.86 5.63 4.85
C THR A 213 3.17 5.38 3.36
N ALA A 214 2.22 4.93 2.54
CA ALA A 214 2.39 4.82 1.09
C ALA A 214 2.82 6.16 0.47
N SER A 215 2.10 7.22 0.82
CA SER A 215 2.32 8.56 0.25
C SER A 215 3.72 9.07 0.54
N HIS A 216 4.21 8.86 1.76
CA HIS A 216 5.57 9.19 2.14
C HIS A 216 6.61 8.37 1.38
N LEU A 217 6.36 7.08 1.18
CA LEU A 217 7.27 6.23 0.40
C LEU A 217 7.32 6.65 -1.08
N VAL A 218 6.20 7.14 -1.64
CA VAL A 218 6.14 7.70 -2.99
C VAL A 218 6.91 9.02 -3.06
N ILE A 219 6.78 9.89 -2.06
CA ILE A 219 7.55 11.13 -1.93
C ILE A 219 9.06 10.81 -1.88
N LEU A 220 9.47 9.87 -1.02
CA LEU A 220 10.87 9.43 -0.92
C LEU A 220 11.37 8.88 -2.26
N ASN A 221 10.55 8.09 -2.97
CA ASN A 221 10.91 7.62 -4.30
C ASN A 221 11.02 8.78 -5.32
N GLY A 222 10.26 9.86 -5.16
CA GLY A 222 10.42 11.08 -5.95
C GLY A 222 11.77 11.78 -5.72
N ILE A 223 12.32 11.70 -4.50
CA ILE A 223 13.59 12.34 -4.13
C ILE A 223 14.79 11.49 -4.53
N VAL A 224 14.82 10.20 -4.15
CA VAL A 224 16.00 9.34 -4.30
C VAL A 224 15.86 8.26 -5.37
N ILE A 225 14.65 8.06 -5.91
CA ILE A 225 14.31 7.05 -6.92
C ILE A 225 14.86 5.64 -6.60
N TYR A 226 14.62 5.17 -5.37
CA TYR A 226 15.12 3.87 -4.88
C TYR A 226 14.61 2.66 -5.68
N LYS A 227 13.58 2.82 -6.51
CA LYS A 227 13.06 1.77 -7.40
C LYS A 227 13.94 1.47 -8.62
N LEU A 228 14.91 2.33 -8.94
CA LEU A 228 15.80 2.10 -10.08
C LEU A 228 16.68 0.87 -9.83
N GLN A 229 17.00 0.15 -10.91
CA GLN A 229 17.80 -1.07 -10.83
C GLN A 229 19.23 -0.78 -10.35
N ASP A 230 19.80 0.35 -10.75
CA ASP A 230 21.16 0.80 -10.46
C ASP A 230 21.28 1.62 -9.17
N TRP A 231 20.16 1.96 -8.50
CA TRP A 231 20.20 2.71 -7.24
C TRP A 231 20.95 1.93 -6.15
N GLN A 232 22.03 2.53 -5.63
CA GLN A 232 22.96 1.88 -4.69
C GLN A 232 23.59 0.58 -5.24
N GLY A 233 23.64 0.41 -6.55
CA GLY A 233 24.16 -0.78 -7.25
C GLY A 233 23.12 -1.87 -7.48
N TYR A 234 23.33 -2.68 -8.53
CA TYR A 234 22.38 -3.71 -8.97
C TYR A 234 22.08 -4.78 -7.90
N ASP A 235 23.06 -5.09 -7.06
CA ASP A 235 22.94 -6.16 -6.06
C ASP A 235 22.31 -5.70 -4.74
N PHE A 236 22.29 -4.39 -4.46
CA PHE A 236 21.72 -3.86 -3.22
C PHE A 236 20.23 -4.16 -3.13
N SER A 237 19.78 -4.76 -2.02
CA SER A 237 18.37 -5.12 -1.81
C SER A 237 17.78 -5.87 -3.01
N SER A 238 18.51 -6.86 -3.51
CA SER A 238 18.06 -7.75 -4.59
C SER A 238 18.17 -9.19 -4.13
N ILE A 239 17.30 -10.08 -4.62
CA ILE A 239 17.43 -11.51 -4.35
C ILE A 239 17.33 -12.28 -5.67
N SER A 240 18.37 -13.06 -5.96
CA SER A 240 18.55 -13.80 -7.22
C SER A 240 17.37 -14.71 -7.59
N ILE A 241 16.62 -15.26 -6.63
CA ILE A 241 15.44 -16.09 -6.90
C ILE A 241 14.37 -15.34 -7.71
N PHE A 242 14.22 -14.03 -7.49
CA PHE A 242 13.25 -13.20 -8.20
C PHE A 242 13.70 -12.83 -9.61
N LYS A 243 14.97 -13.06 -9.97
CA LYS A 243 15.43 -12.92 -11.35
C LYS A 243 14.71 -13.91 -12.27
N LYS A 244 14.51 -15.15 -11.80
CA LYS A 244 13.71 -16.15 -12.53
C LYS A 244 12.26 -15.70 -12.72
N MET A 245 11.69 -14.99 -11.76
CA MET A 245 10.32 -14.47 -11.86
C MET A 245 10.21 -13.33 -12.88
N LYS A 246 11.25 -12.50 -13.01
CA LYS A 246 11.37 -11.49 -14.08
C LYS A 246 11.40 -12.14 -15.47
N GLU A 247 12.26 -13.15 -15.62
CA GLU A 247 12.63 -13.72 -16.92
C GLU A 247 11.65 -14.79 -17.41
N ASN A 248 10.99 -15.53 -16.50
CA ASN A 248 10.12 -16.64 -16.85
C ASN A 248 8.64 -16.31 -16.63
N THR A 249 7.93 -16.16 -17.76
CA THR A 249 6.50 -15.85 -17.79
C THR A 249 5.61 -16.93 -17.15
N GLN A 250 6.02 -18.20 -17.13
CA GLN A 250 5.27 -19.28 -16.47
C GLN A 250 5.28 -19.11 -14.95
N TYR A 251 6.43 -18.74 -14.36
CA TYR A 251 6.50 -18.43 -12.92
C TYR A 251 5.62 -17.24 -12.58
N ALA A 252 5.65 -16.16 -13.38
CA ALA A 252 4.78 -15.01 -13.19
C ALA A 252 3.29 -15.40 -13.29
N THR A 253 2.91 -16.30 -14.20
CA THR A 253 1.54 -16.83 -14.28
C THR A 253 1.17 -17.63 -13.04
N PHE A 254 2.04 -18.53 -12.59
CA PHE A 254 1.80 -19.34 -11.39
C PHE A 254 1.59 -18.45 -10.15
N VAL A 255 2.46 -17.46 -9.94
CA VAL A 255 2.37 -16.50 -8.84
C VAL A 255 1.09 -15.69 -8.91
N ALA A 256 0.71 -15.21 -10.11
CA ALA A 256 -0.54 -14.49 -10.31
C ALA A 256 -1.76 -15.35 -9.95
N THR A 257 -1.80 -16.59 -10.44
CA THR A 257 -2.89 -17.53 -10.14
C THR A 257 -2.97 -17.81 -8.65
N LEU A 258 -1.84 -18.07 -7.99
CA LEU A 258 -1.77 -18.29 -6.55
C LEU A 258 -2.37 -17.11 -5.78
N PHE A 259 -1.91 -15.88 -6.05
CA PHE A 259 -2.41 -14.71 -5.33
C PHE A 259 -3.85 -14.37 -5.68
N ASN A 260 -4.33 -14.63 -6.90
CA ASN A 260 -5.74 -14.49 -7.23
C ASN A 260 -6.60 -15.48 -6.43
N ILE A 261 -6.20 -16.76 -6.34
CA ILE A 261 -6.91 -17.78 -5.54
C ILE A 261 -6.94 -17.36 -4.06
N LEU A 262 -5.81 -16.92 -3.51
CA LEU A 262 -5.72 -16.49 -2.11
C LEU A 262 -6.57 -15.24 -1.86
N THR A 263 -6.56 -14.26 -2.77
CA THR A 263 -7.38 -13.03 -2.65
C THR A 263 -8.87 -13.37 -2.67
N ILE A 264 -9.32 -14.20 -3.62
CA ILE A 264 -10.73 -14.59 -3.75
C ILE A 264 -11.14 -15.47 -2.57
N GLY A 265 -10.31 -16.41 -2.14
CA GLY A 265 -10.56 -17.25 -0.98
C GLY A 265 -10.73 -16.42 0.30
N ALA A 266 -9.86 -15.44 0.53
CA ALA A 266 -9.97 -14.51 1.66
C ALA A 266 -11.24 -13.65 1.59
N LEU A 267 -11.64 -13.19 0.39
CA LEU A 267 -12.89 -12.46 0.18
C LEU A 267 -14.13 -13.32 0.50
N LEU A 268 -14.17 -14.56 0.02
CA LEU A 268 -15.27 -15.47 0.31
C LEU A 268 -15.36 -15.77 1.80
N LEU A 269 -14.23 -16.01 2.46
CA LEU A 269 -14.18 -16.19 3.91
C LEU A 269 -14.69 -14.95 4.64
N TYR A 270 -14.29 -13.75 4.21
CA TYR A 270 -14.77 -12.48 4.75
C TYR A 270 -16.30 -12.40 4.69
N ILE A 271 -16.88 -12.53 3.49
CA ILE A 271 -18.32 -12.43 3.27
C ILE A 271 -19.09 -13.49 4.07
N ILE A 272 -18.62 -14.74 4.08
CA ILE A 272 -19.29 -15.85 4.81
C ILE A 272 -19.27 -15.61 6.32
N THR A 273 -18.14 -15.14 6.86
CA THR A 273 -17.98 -14.93 8.31
C THR A 273 -18.87 -13.79 8.77
N ASP A 274 -18.88 -12.68 8.02
CA ASP A 274 -19.70 -11.51 8.32
C ASP A 274 -21.21 -11.82 8.26
N LEU A 275 -21.65 -12.51 7.20
CA LEU A 275 -23.06 -12.92 7.06
C LEU A 275 -23.53 -13.90 8.15
N LYS A 276 -22.62 -14.69 8.73
CA LYS A 276 -22.93 -15.59 9.86
C LYS A 276 -23.04 -14.85 11.18
N ILE A 277 -22.35 -13.72 11.35
CA ILE A 277 -22.43 -12.90 12.56
C ILE A 277 -23.73 -12.07 12.56
N THR A 278 -24.23 -11.70 11.38
CA THR A 278 -25.49 -10.95 11.22
C THR A 278 -26.77 -11.79 11.32
N LYS A 279 -26.68 -13.12 11.48
CA LYS A 279 -27.82 -14.03 11.66
C LYS A 279 -27.93 -14.49 13.10
#